data_AF-A0A925AE83-F1
#
_entry.id   AF-A0A925AE83-F1
#
_cell.length_a   1.000
_cell.length_b   1.000
_cell.length_c   1.000
_cell.angle_alpha   90.00
_cell.angle_beta   90.00
_cell.angle_gamma   90.00
#
_symmetry.space_group_name_H-M   'P 1'
#
loop_
_entity.id
_entity.type
_entity.pdbx_description
1 polymer ?
#
loop_
_entity_poly.entity_id
_entity_poly.type
_entity_poly.pdbx_seq_one_letter_code
_entity_poly.pdbx_strand_id
1 'polypeptide(L)'
;MKHLLLYLSIAGFFACSESPKNAGGTPKNESYATFEFSREPAVMDMRDPSNWCAANLGEAALINADPKNFYRRLFAFGDVPLRVVIDLGHQSAAFMLYKSGNHVAICTSDNFPTCLSNKANFQISPDGISFRYDNKRDISCDVYLQTLPNGLQIALDLPLNGGHGLAVVRCDACK
;
A
#
# COMPACT_ATOMS: atom_id res chain seq x y z
N MET A 1 39.07 43.85 -51.91
CA MET A 1 38.01 44.71 -51.36
C MET A 1 37.63 44.19 -49.99
N LYS A 2 37.78 45.07 -48.97
CA LYS A 2 36.99 45.21 -47.73
C LYS A 2 36.63 43.93 -46.95
N HIS A 3 37.28 43.67 -45.80
CA HIS A 3 36.80 43.96 -44.43
C HIS A 3 35.51 43.19 -44.09
N LEU A 4 35.43 42.32 -43.08
CA LEU A 4 35.38 42.63 -41.64
C LEU A 4 35.34 41.25 -40.91
N LEU A 5 36.34 40.79 -40.17
CA LEU A 5 36.51 40.97 -38.70
C LEU A 5 35.20 41.05 -37.90
N LEU A 6 34.84 39.94 -37.25
CA LEU A 6 34.25 39.98 -35.90
C LEU A 6 34.72 38.76 -35.10
N TYR A 7 35.71 38.98 -34.24
CA TYR A 7 36.08 38.07 -33.17
C TYR A 7 35.02 38.18 -32.07
N LEU A 8 34.35 37.08 -31.74
CA LEU A 8 33.59 36.97 -30.50
C LEU A 8 34.28 35.95 -29.60
N SER A 9 35.11 36.46 -28.69
CA SER A 9 35.74 35.70 -27.61
C SER A 9 34.68 35.33 -26.57
N ILE A 10 34.27 34.06 -26.52
CA ILE A 10 33.55 33.52 -25.38
C ILE A 10 34.53 32.62 -24.62
N ALA A 11 35.14 33.18 -23.58
CA ALA A 11 35.84 32.42 -22.57
C ALA A 11 34.79 31.65 -21.74
N GLY A 12 34.49 30.42 -22.15
CA GLY A 12 33.75 29.48 -21.34
C GLY A 12 34.64 28.99 -20.21
N PHE A 13 34.43 29.54 -19.00
CA PHE A 13 34.95 28.96 -17.78
C PHE A 13 34.32 27.57 -17.59
N PHE A 14 35.02 26.52 -18.00
CA PHE A 14 34.79 25.17 -17.49
C PHE A 14 35.29 25.13 -16.04
N ALA A 15 34.47 25.63 -15.11
CA ALA A 15 34.61 25.28 -13.72
C ALA A 15 34.15 23.81 -13.59
N CYS A 16 35.10 22.88 -13.63
CA CYS A 16 34.89 21.53 -13.15
C CYS A 16 34.55 21.63 -11.66
N SER A 17 33.27 21.59 -11.31
CA SER A 17 32.87 21.26 -9.95
C SER A 17 33.21 19.78 -9.74
N GLU A 18 34.28 19.51 -9.01
CA GLU A 18 34.49 18.17 -8.45
C GLU A 18 33.25 17.81 -7.63
N SER A 19 32.54 16.77 -8.05
CA SER A 19 31.48 16.18 -7.25
C SER A 19 32.07 15.81 -5.88
N PRO A 20 31.42 16.16 -4.76
CA PRO A 20 31.91 15.82 -3.45
C PRO A 20 32.09 14.30 -3.35
N LYS A 21 33.36 13.87 -3.31
CA LYS A 21 33.73 12.51 -2.91
C LYS A 21 33.44 12.42 -1.41
N ASN A 22 32.49 11.56 -1.07
CA ASN A 22 31.99 11.25 0.27
C ASN A 22 30.87 12.15 0.80
N ALA A 23 29.67 11.98 0.24
CA ALA A 23 28.46 12.00 1.06
C ALA A 23 27.94 10.56 1.14
N GLY A 24 28.04 9.99 2.34
CA GLY A 24 27.45 8.75 2.85
C GLY A 24 26.90 7.74 1.85
N GLY A 25 27.44 6.51 1.89
CA GLY A 25 26.86 5.37 1.19
C GLY A 25 25.34 5.30 1.40
N THR A 26 24.63 4.85 0.36
CA THR A 26 23.21 4.48 0.42
C THR A 26 22.91 3.85 1.78
N PRO A 27 21.95 4.38 2.57
CA PRO A 27 21.54 3.76 3.82
C PRO A 27 21.21 2.30 3.52
N LYS A 28 22.04 1.38 4.02
CA LYS A 28 21.79 -0.05 3.88
C LYS A 28 20.70 -0.42 4.86
N ASN A 29 19.53 -0.74 4.32
CA ASN A 29 18.50 -1.63 4.86
C ASN A 29 18.27 -1.52 6.38
N GLU A 30 17.54 -0.49 6.79
CA GLU A 30 16.62 -0.70 7.89
C GLU A 30 15.47 -1.55 7.33
N SER A 31 15.18 -2.66 7.99
CA SER A 31 14.22 -3.65 7.52
C SER A 31 12.79 -3.10 7.59
N TYR A 32 12.39 -2.31 6.61
CA TYR A 32 11.01 -1.86 6.47
C TYR A 32 10.11 -3.06 6.20
N ALA A 33 8.92 -3.05 6.79
CA ALA A 33 7.91 -4.02 6.44
C ALA A 33 7.51 -3.81 4.97
N THR A 34 7.35 -4.88 4.20
CA THR A 34 6.92 -4.82 2.80
C THR A 34 5.69 -5.66 2.55
N PHE A 35 4.87 -5.22 1.60
CA PHE A 35 3.76 -5.98 1.09
C PHE A 35 4.23 -7.10 0.16
N GLU A 36 3.58 -8.26 0.28
CA GLU A 36 3.65 -9.33 -0.70
C GLU A 36 2.30 -10.02 -0.84
N PHE A 37 2.03 -10.67 -1.96
CA PHE A 37 0.83 -11.52 -2.04
C PHE A 37 1.03 -12.79 -1.21
N SER A 38 -0.01 -13.19 -0.48
CA SER A 38 0.01 -14.45 0.24
C SER A 38 0.23 -15.63 -0.71
N ARG A 39 1.05 -16.58 -0.28
CA ARG A 39 1.33 -17.84 -1.00
C ARG A 39 0.53 -19.02 -0.44
N GLU A 40 -0.33 -18.77 0.54
CA GLU A 40 -1.20 -19.79 1.11
C GLU A 40 -2.21 -20.29 0.08
N PRO A 41 -2.56 -21.59 0.10
CA PRO A 41 -3.51 -22.16 -0.83
C PRO A 41 -4.91 -21.55 -0.64
N ALA A 42 -5.71 -21.63 -1.71
CA ALA A 42 -7.11 -21.21 -1.65
C ALA A 42 -7.92 -22.06 -0.66
N VAL A 43 -8.71 -21.42 0.20
CA VAL A 43 -9.70 -22.08 1.06
C VAL A 43 -11.04 -22.12 0.33
N MET A 44 -11.41 -23.30 -0.16
CA MET A 44 -12.59 -23.49 -1.02
C MET A 44 -13.85 -23.92 -0.25
N ASP A 45 -13.71 -24.62 0.88
CA ASP A 45 -14.85 -25.05 1.68
C ASP A 45 -15.29 -23.90 2.61
N MET A 46 -16.55 -23.46 2.46
CA MET A 46 -17.15 -22.43 3.32
C MET A 46 -17.33 -22.88 4.78
N ARG A 47 -17.25 -24.19 5.04
CA ARG A 47 -17.33 -24.78 6.38
C ARG A 47 -15.97 -24.96 7.02
N ASP A 48 -14.88 -24.72 6.29
CA ASP A 48 -13.55 -24.74 6.86
C ASP A 48 -13.46 -23.64 7.93
N PRO A 49 -13.09 -23.97 9.18
CA PRO A 49 -12.97 -22.96 10.23
C PRO A 49 -11.89 -21.91 9.93
N SER A 50 -10.94 -22.22 9.04
CA SER A 50 -9.95 -21.27 8.52
C SER A 50 -10.47 -20.42 7.36
N ASN A 51 -11.72 -20.60 6.92
CA ASN A 51 -12.31 -19.78 5.87
C ASN A 51 -12.77 -18.42 6.42
N TRP A 52 -11.98 -17.38 6.16
CA TRP A 52 -12.25 -16.04 6.71
C TRP A 52 -13.51 -15.41 6.13
N CYS A 53 -14.02 -15.91 5.00
CA CYS A 53 -15.29 -15.44 4.44
C CYS A 53 -16.49 -15.79 5.32
N ALA A 54 -16.39 -16.86 6.10
CA ALA A 54 -17.41 -17.31 7.03
C ALA A 54 -17.02 -17.06 8.50
N ALA A 55 -15.82 -16.52 8.76
CA ALA A 55 -15.33 -16.29 10.11
C ALA A 55 -16.16 -15.21 10.83
N ASN A 56 -16.33 -15.41 12.13
CA ASN A 56 -16.86 -14.37 12.99
C ASN A 56 -15.77 -13.30 13.16
N LEU A 57 -15.96 -12.17 12.50
CA LEU A 57 -15.01 -11.07 12.57
C LEU A 57 -15.10 -10.41 13.95
N GLY A 58 -13.95 -10.08 14.52
CA GLY A 58 -13.84 -9.45 15.82
C GLY A 58 -14.23 -7.98 15.79
N GLU A 59 -13.59 -7.19 16.65
CA GLU A 59 -13.90 -5.77 16.76
C GLU A 59 -13.43 -4.97 15.53
N ALA A 60 -14.21 -3.93 15.18
CA ALA A 60 -13.79 -2.95 14.19
C ALA A 60 -12.50 -2.26 14.68
N ALA A 61 -11.53 -2.11 13.78
CA ALA A 61 -10.36 -1.30 14.06
C ALA A 61 -10.78 0.17 14.20
N LEU A 62 -10.12 0.90 15.10
CA LEU A 62 -10.26 2.35 15.15
C LEU A 62 -9.66 2.95 13.88
N ILE A 63 -10.49 3.64 13.09
CA ILE A 63 -10.11 4.32 11.86
C ILE A 63 -10.10 5.83 12.14
N ASN A 64 -8.95 6.46 11.92
CA ASN A 64 -8.78 7.91 12.03
C ASN A 64 -8.69 8.54 10.64
N ALA A 65 -9.17 9.77 10.49
CA ALA A 65 -8.91 10.57 9.30
C ALA A 65 -7.56 11.28 9.41
N ASP A 66 -6.83 11.45 8.30
CA ASP A 66 -5.67 12.34 8.27
C ASP A 66 -6.13 13.80 8.17
N PRO A 67 -5.74 14.69 9.10
CA PRO A 67 -6.13 16.10 9.04
C PRO A 67 -5.55 16.85 7.83
N LYS A 68 -4.53 16.30 7.16
CA LYS A 68 -3.91 16.87 5.96
C LYS A 68 -4.45 16.26 4.67
N ASN A 69 -5.12 15.11 4.74
CA ASN A 69 -5.76 14.46 3.60
C ASN A 69 -7.08 13.83 4.03
N PHE A 70 -8.20 14.52 3.77
CA PHE A 70 -9.53 14.08 4.17
C PHE A 70 -10.00 12.76 3.55
N TYR A 71 -9.31 12.25 2.52
CA TYR A 71 -9.59 10.96 1.89
C TYR A 71 -8.69 9.84 2.44
N ARG A 72 -7.68 10.18 3.22
CA ARG A 72 -6.81 9.20 3.89
C ARG A 72 -7.43 8.72 5.18
N ARG A 73 -7.35 7.41 5.39
CA ARG A 73 -7.77 6.71 6.59
C ARG A 73 -6.59 5.99 7.19
N LEU A 74 -6.40 6.15 8.49
CA LEU A 74 -5.27 5.64 9.25
C LEU A 74 -5.78 4.63 10.28
N PHE A 75 -5.17 3.45 10.32
CA PHE A 75 -5.48 2.44 11.32
C PHE A 75 -4.23 1.67 11.73
N ALA A 76 -4.16 1.34 13.03
CA ALA A 76 -3.03 0.60 13.58
C ALA A 76 -3.02 -0.84 13.06
N PHE A 77 -1.83 -1.33 12.72
CA PHE A 77 -1.60 -2.69 12.26
C PHE A 77 -0.61 -3.41 13.17
N GLY A 78 -1.09 -4.50 13.75
CA GLY A 78 -0.33 -5.33 14.67
C GLY A 78 -0.26 -6.77 14.16
N ASP A 79 -0.24 -7.72 15.09
CA ASP A 79 -0.10 -9.14 14.76
C ASP A 79 -1.47 -9.83 14.50
N VAL A 80 -2.57 -9.13 14.71
CA VAL A 80 -3.92 -9.63 14.39
C VAL A 80 -4.25 -9.30 12.94
N PRO A 81 -4.67 -10.28 12.12
CA PRO A 81 -5.09 -10.03 10.75
C PRO A 81 -6.22 -9.00 10.66
N LEU A 82 -6.17 -8.17 9.63
CA LEU A 82 -7.21 -7.18 9.33
C LEU A 82 -7.90 -7.54 8.02
N ARG A 83 -9.24 -7.54 8.03
CA ARG A 83 -10.03 -7.47 6.80
C ARG A 83 -10.38 -6.03 6.52
N VAL A 84 -10.08 -5.58 5.31
CA VAL A 84 -10.42 -4.25 4.81
C VAL A 84 -11.51 -4.40 3.75
N VAL A 85 -12.61 -3.67 3.92
CA VAL A 85 -13.72 -3.62 2.98
C VAL A 85 -14.01 -2.16 2.64
N ILE A 86 -14.02 -1.86 1.35
CA ILE A 86 -14.40 -0.56 0.80
C ILE A 86 -15.68 -0.75 0.00
N ASP A 87 -16.76 -0.10 0.44
CA ASP A 87 -18.08 -0.23 -0.18
C ASP A 87 -18.43 1.01 -0.98
N LEU A 88 -19.05 0.82 -2.14
CA LEU A 88 -19.66 1.88 -2.94
C LEU A 88 -20.98 1.37 -3.54
N GLY A 89 -22.10 1.75 -2.94
CA GLY A 89 -23.42 1.27 -3.34
C GLY A 89 -23.53 -0.25 -3.21
N HIS A 90 -23.66 -0.95 -4.34
CA HIS A 90 -23.75 -2.41 -4.42
C HIS A 90 -22.42 -3.09 -4.80
N GLN A 91 -21.32 -2.33 -4.86
CA GLN A 91 -20.00 -2.85 -5.15
C GLN A 91 -19.13 -2.79 -3.91
N SER A 92 -18.25 -3.77 -3.75
CA SER A 92 -17.28 -3.82 -2.65
C SER A 92 -15.91 -4.23 -3.18
N ALA A 93 -14.87 -3.63 -2.61
CA ALA A 93 -13.51 -4.13 -2.68
C ALA A 93 -13.13 -4.69 -1.32
N ALA A 94 -12.69 -5.93 -1.27
CA ALA A 94 -12.25 -6.57 -0.04
C ALA A 94 -10.87 -7.22 -0.19
N PHE A 95 -10.03 -7.09 0.83
CA PHE A 95 -8.74 -7.77 0.95
C PHE A 95 -8.40 -7.96 2.43
N MET A 96 -7.43 -8.82 2.70
CA MET A 96 -6.97 -9.05 4.08
C MET A 96 -5.48 -8.86 4.18
N LEU A 97 -5.05 -8.34 5.32
CA LEU A 97 -3.67 -8.06 5.64
C LEU A 97 -3.30 -8.85 6.88
N TYR A 98 -2.22 -9.62 6.82
CA TYR A 98 -1.63 -10.24 8.01
C TYR A 98 -0.12 -10.12 7.97
N LYS A 99 0.48 -10.03 9.15
CA LYS A 99 1.91 -9.80 9.30
C LYS A 99 2.62 -11.13 9.54
N SER A 100 3.71 -11.36 8.81
CA SER A 100 4.64 -12.47 9.03
C SER A 100 6.07 -11.93 9.02
N GLY A 101 6.65 -11.76 10.21
CA GLY A 101 7.94 -11.10 10.37
C GLY A 101 7.93 -9.66 9.83
N ASN A 102 8.76 -9.38 8.83
CA ASN A 102 8.84 -8.09 8.15
C ASN A 102 8.04 -8.05 6.84
N HIS A 103 7.16 -9.02 6.63
CA HIS A 103 6.27 -9.05 5.48
C HIS A 103 4.83 -8.85 5.92
N VAL A 104 4.08 -8.13 5.10
CA VAL A 104 2.63 -7.95 5.22
C VAL A 104 2.00 -8.63 4.03
N ALA A 105 1.44 -9.80 4.26
CA ALA A 105 0.81 -10.58 3.23
C ALA A 105 -0.57 -9.99 2.89
N ILE A 106 -0.82 -9.82 1.60
CA ILE A 106 -2.11 -9.43 1.03
C ILE A 106 -2.82 -10.71 0.59
N CYS A 107 -3.89 -11.05 1.29
CA CYS A 107 -4.82 -12.08 0.84
C CYS A 107 -5.82 -11.48 -0.14
N THR A 108 -6.08 -12.22 -1.22
CA THR A 108 -6.99 -11.85 -2.32
C THR A 108 -7.91 -13.02 -2.63
N SER A 109 -8.67 -12.95 -3.74
CA SER A 109 -9.46 -14.07 -4.23
C SER A 109 -8.64 -15.35 -4.46
N ASP A 110 -7.33 -15.25 -4.70
CA ASP A 110 -6.44 -16.42 -4.83
C ASP A 110 -6.39 -17.25 -3.53
N ASN A 111 -6.65 -16.62 -2.39
CA ASN A 111 -6.66 -17.26 -1.07
C ASN A 111 -8.11 -17.52 -0.61
N PHE A 112 -9.02 -16.58 -0.85
CA PHE A 112 -10.41 -16.64 -0.39
C PHE A 112 -11.38 -16.15 -1.49
N PRO A 113 -11.68 -17.01 -2.49
CA PRO A 113 -12.37 -16.60 -3.71
C PRO A 113 -13.82 -16.15 -3.53
N THR A 114 -14.45 -16.53 -2.42
CA THR A 114 -15.88 -16.25 -2.19
C THR A 114 -16.15 -14.86 -1.64
N CYS A 115 -15.15 -14.18 -1.07
CA CYS A 115 -15.36 -12.87 -0.42
C CYS A 115 -14.27 -11.82 -0.65
N LEU A 116 -13.12 -12.18 -1.22
CA LEU A 116 -12.06 -11.21 -1.49
C LEU A 116 -11.98 -10.83 -2.97
N SER A 117 -11.45 -9.63 -3.19
CA SER A 117 -11.27 -9.07 -4.52
C SER A 117 -10.26 -9.86 -5.36
N ASN A 118 -10.47 -9.82 -6.68
CA ASN A 118 -9.58 -10.42 -7.66
C ASN A 118 -8.16 -9.85 -7.58
N LYS A 119 -7.15 -10.71 -7.44
CA LYS A 119 -5.72 -10.34 -7.42
C LYS A 119 -5.29 -9.49 -8.61
N ALA A 120 -5.90 -9.68 -9.79
CA ALA A 120 -5.59 -8.90 -10.99
C ALA A 120 -5.85 -7.39 -10.83
N ASN A 121 -6.65 -7.00 -9.84
CA ASN A 121 -6.92 -5.59 -9.53
C ASN A 121 -5.85 -4.96 -8.60
N PHE A 122 -4.85 -5.72 -8.17
CA PHE A 122 -3.82 -5.28 -7.23
C PHE A 122 -2.47 -5.08 -7.91
N GLN A 123 -1.77 -4.02 -7.53
CA GLN A 123 -0.45 -3.68 -8.04
C GLN A 123 0.41 -3.22 -6.87
N ILE A 124 1.38 -4.04 -6.46
CA ILE A 124 2.35 -3.70 -5.41
C ILE A 124 3.42 -2.77 -6.00
N SER A 125 3.80 -1.72 -5.27
CA SER A 125 4.86 -0.81 -5.71
C SER A 125 6.22 -1.51 -5.78
N PRO A 126 7.17 -1.05 -6.62
CA PRO A 126 8.47 -1.69 -6.76
C PRO A 126 9.29 -1.80 -5.46
N ASP A 127 9.08 -0.87 -4.53
CA ASP A 127 9.70 -0.83 -3.20
C ASP A 127 8.92 -1.65 -2.14
N GLY A 128 7.74 -2.18 -2.49
CA GLY A 128 6.91 -2.99 -1.61
C GLY A 128 6.25 -2.26 -0.45
N ILE A 129 6.43 -0.94 -0.28
CA ILE A 129 5.84 -0.22 0.86
C ILE A 129 4.41 0.25 0.60
N SER A 130 3.90 0.06 -0.62
CA SER A 130 2.53 0.38 -0.98
C SER A 130 1.95 -0.61 -1.98
N PHE A 131 0.63 -0.63 -2.08
CA PHE A 131 -0.05 -1.24 -3.21
C PHE A 131 -1.26 -0.43 -3.62
N ARG A 132 -1.61 -0.52 -4.89
CA ARG A 132 -2.84 0.03 -5.46
C ARG A 132 -3.85 -1.08 -5.67
N TYR A 133 -5.09 -0.83 -5.30
CA TYR A 133 -6.26 -1.56 -5.78
C TYR A 133 -7.00 -0.72 -6.81
N ASP A 134 -7.42 -1.34 -7.91
CA ASP A 134 -8.23 -0.69 -8.94
C ASP A 134 -9.06 -1.72 -9.70
N ASN A 135 -10.37 -1.72 -9.48
CA ASN A 135 -11.30 -2.62 -10.18
C ASN A 135 -11.67 -2.16 -11.60
N LYS A 136 -11.05 -1.08 -12.10
CA LYS A 136 -11.30 -0.46 -13.42
C LYS A 136 -12.73 0.02 -13.61
N ARG A 137 -13.46 0.19 -12.51
CA ARG A 137 -14.82 0.72 -12.47
C ARG A 137 -14.84 1.88 -11.47
N ASP A 138 -15.47 1.68 -10.32
CA ASP A 138 -15.83 2.76 -9.41
C ASP A 138 -15.04 2.72 -8.08
N ILE A 139 -14.23 1.68 -7.86
CA ILE A 139 -13.43 1.54 -6.64
C ILE A 139 -11.95 1.39 -7.01
N SER A 140 -11.18 2.39 -6.59
CA SER A 140 -9.72 2.32 -6.53
C SER A 140 -9.25 2.85 -5.18
N CYS A 141 -8.10 2.40 -4.70
CA CYS A 141 -7.47 2.97 -3.51
C CYS A 141 -5.97 2.70 -3.53
N ASP A 142 -5.23 3.52 -2.79
CA ASP A 142 -3.81 3.32 -2.56
C ASP A 142 -3.58 3.04 -1.07
N VAL A 143 -2.80 2.03 -0.76
CA VAL A 143 -2.54 1.55 0.60
C VAL A 143 -1.05 1.59 0.88
N TYR A 144 -0.65 2.17 2.01
CA TYR A 144 0.73 2.43 2.37
C TYR A 144 1.05 1.86 3.75
N LEU A 145 2.26 1.30 3.88
CA LEU A 145 2.87 0.96 5.16
C LEU A 145 3.54 2.20 5.76
N GLN A 146 3.17 2.53 6.98
CA GLN A 146 3.82 3.57 7.77
C GLN A 146 4.44 2.93 9.01
N THR A 147 5.77 3.00 9.09
CA THR A 147 6.49 2.57 10.29
C THR A 147 6.51 3.73 11.28
N LEU A 148 5.94 3.51 12.47
CA LEU A 148 5.93 4.44 13.58
C LEU A 148 6.79 3.88 14.72
N PRO A 149 7.28 4.71 15.65
CA PRO A 149 8.06 4.24 16.80
C PRO A 149 7.36 3.18 17.66
N ASN A 150 6.02 3.15 17.63
CA ASN A 150 5.17 2.25 18.41
C ASN A 150 4.51 1.13 17.60
N GLY A 151 4.89 0.93 16.33
CA GLY A 151 4.36 -0.16 15.51
C GLY A 151 4.13 0.21 14.05
N LEU A 152 3.36 -0.62 13.36
CA LEU A 152 2.96 -0.35 11.97
C LEU A 152 1.59 0.32 11.96
N GLN A 153 1.42 1.24 11.02
CA GLN A 153 0.14 1.85 10.69
C GLN A 153 -0.10 1.64 9.19
N ILE A 154 -1.35 1.39 8.82
CA ILE A 154 -1.79 1.45 7.44
C ILE A 154 -2.37 2.83 7.19
N ALA A 155 -1.93 3.46 6.10
CA ALA A 155 -2.62 4.58 5.51
C ALA A 155 -3.33 4.10 4.23
N LEU A 156 -4.62 4.40 4.11
CA LEU A 156 -5.45 4.04 2.97
C LEU A 156 -6.07 5.31 2.39
N ASP A 157 -5.72 5.60 1.14
CA ASP A 157 -6.25 6.73 0.38
C ASP A 157 -7.45 6.27 -0.44
N LEU A 158 -8.63 6.79 -0.07
CA LEU A 158 -9.86 6.59 -0.82
C LEU A 158 -9.92 7.53 -2.03
N PRO A 159 -10.76 7.22 -3.04
CA PRO A 159 -11.00 8.12 -4.16
C PRO A 159 -11.53 9.49 -3.73
N LEU A 160 -11.15 10.53 -4.49
CA LEU A 160 -11.51 11.93 -4.21
C LEU A 160 -13.00 12.25 -4.43
N ASN A 161 -13.74 11.40 -5.16
CA ASN A 161 -15.16 11.62 -5.43
C ASN A 161 -16.07 11.32 -4.22
N GLY A 162 -15.52 10.75 -3.14
CA GLY A 162 -16.25 10.44 -1.92
C GLY A 162 -17.32 9.36 -2.12
N GLY A 163 -18.13 9.12 -1.08
CA GLY A 163 -19.22 8.13 -1.10
C GLY A 163 -18.80 6.70 -0.77
N HIS A 164 -17.50 6.45 -0.53
CA HIS A 164 -17.02 5.14 -0.12
C HIS A 164 -17.22 4.91 1.38
N GLY A 165 -17.87 3.81 1.73
CA GLY A 165 -17.81 3.24 3.07
C GLY A 165 -16.46 2.53 3.26
N LEU A 166 -15.90 2.61 4.46
CA LEU A 166 -14.70 1.85 4.83
C LEU A 166 -14.97 1.11 6.14
N ALA A 167 -14.81 -0.20 6.11
CA ALA A 167 -14.78 -1.05 7.29
C ALA A 167 -13.43 -1.74 7.39
N VAL A 168 -12.81 -1.66 8.56
CA VAL A 168 -11.60 -2.41 8.89
C VAL A 168 -11.93 -3.22 10.12
N VAL A 169 -11.84 -4.55 10.03
CA VAL A 169 -12.22 -5.45 11.12
C VAL A 169 -11.06 -6.36 11.47
N ARG A 170 -10.79 -6.48 12.76
CA ARG A 170 -9.78 -7.41 13.28
C ARG A 170 -10.35 -8.81 13.25
N CYS A 171 -9.53 -9.78 12.85
CA CYS A 171 -9.91 -11.19 12.96
C CYS A 171 -9.04 -11.89 14.01
N ASP A 172 -9.46 -11.79 15.26
CA ASP A 172 -8.76 -12.42 16.39
C ASP A 172 -8.74 -13.95 16.29
N ALA A 173 -9.74 -14.54 15.63
CA ALA A 173 -9.88 -15.98 15.39
C ALA A 173 -9.16 -16.48 14.13
N CYS A 174 -8.56 -15.59 13.32
CA CYS A 174 -7.88 -15.94 12.06
C CYS A 174 -6.38 -16.21 12.22
N LYS A 175 -5.92 -16.53 13.44
CA LYS A 175 -4.51 -16.80 13.75
C LYS A 175 -4.08 -18.21 13.35
#